data_AF-A0A059C911-F1
#
_entry.id   AF-A0A059C911-F1
#
_cell.length_a   1.000
_cell.length_b   1.000
_cell.length_c   1.000
_cell.angle_alpha   90.00
_cell.angle_beta   90.00
_cell.angle_gamma   90.00
#
_symmetry.space_group_name_H-M   'P 1'
#
loop_
_entity.id
_entity.type
_entity.pdbx_description
1 polymer ?
#
loop_
_entity_poly.entity_id
_entity_poly.type
_entity_poly.pdbx_seq_one_letter_code
_entity_poly.pdbx_strand_id
1 'polypeptide(L)'
;MSERKSEIEKFNGSNNFVLWSIKMQALLTTQGLAKALDGEDELPIIVKAFERVKLMEKAKSIILLNLTDEVLIEVAEEKDATAL
;
A
#
# COMPACT_ATOMS: atom_id res chain seq x y z
N MET A 1 6.09 10.98 -23.04
CA MET A 1 5.59 9.60 -22.81
C MET A 1 4.46 9.72 -21.81
N SER A 2 3.21 9.53 -22.23
CA SER A 2 2.11 9.45 -21.27
C SER A 2 2.36 8.19 -20.44
N GLU A 3 2.77 8.36 -19.19
CA GLU A 3 2.80 7.26 -18.23
C GLU A 3 1.37 6.72 -18.20
N ARG A 4 1.15 5.56 -18.81
CA ARG A 4 -0.09 4.83 -18.61
C ARG A 4 -0.09 4.42 -17.15
N LYS A 5 -0.62 5.30 -16.31
CA LYS A 5 -0.93 5.07 -14.92
C LYS A 5 -1.70 3.75 -14.93
N SER A 6 -1.07 2.71 -14.42
CA SER A 6 -1.68 1.39 -14.38
C SER A 6 -2.78 1.51 -13.33
N GLU A 7 -3.95 1.98 -13.76
CA GLU A 7 -5.08 2.24 -12.89
C GLU A 7 -5.67 0.90 -12.51
N ILE A 8 -5.32 0.45 -11.31
CA ILE A 8 -6.05 -0.58 -10.61
C ILE A 8 -7.36 0.07 -10.17
N GLU A 9 -8.47 -0.65 -10.34
CA GLU A 9 -9.74 -0.26 -9.73
C GLU A 9 -9.56 -0.09 -8.22
N LYS A 10 -10.06 1.01 -7.65
CA LYS A 10 -9.97 1.24 -6.22
C LYS A 10 -10.72 0.16 -5.43
N PHE A 11 -10.21 -0.24 -4.28
CA PHE A 11 -10.93 -1.14 -3.38
C PHE A 11 -12.03 -0.36 -2.67
N ASN A 12 -13.26 -0.87 -2.73
CA ASN A 12 -14.47 -0.22 -2.22
C ASN A 12 -15.18 -1.04 -1.13
N GLY A 13 -14.52 -2.06 -0.57
CA GLY A 13 -15.10 -2.97 0.41
C GLY A 13 -15.99 -4.08 -0.17
N SER A 14 -16.58 -3.87 -1.35
CA SER A 14 -17.50 -4.83 -1.99
C SER A 14 -16.88 -5.62 -3.14
N ASN A 15 -15.85 -5.08 -3.79
CA ASN A 15 -15.14 -5.78 -4.86
C ASN A 15 -14.24 -6.90 -4.31
N ASN A 16 -13.79 -7.78 -5.21
CA ASN A 16 -13.02 -8.95 -4.81
C ASN A 16 -11.64 -8.53 -4.26
N PHE A 17 -11.50 -8.58 -2.94
CA PHE A 17 -10.27 -8.20 -2.24
C PHE A 17 -9.06 -9.01 -2.71
N VAL A 18 -9.21 -10.32 -2.96
CA VAL A 18 -8.12 -11.18 -3.42
C VAL A 18 -7.60 -10.74 -4.79
N LEU A 19 -8.51 -10.43 -5.72
CA LEU A 19 -8.12 -9.93 -7.03
C LEU A 19 -7.45 -8.55 -6.93
N TRP A 20 -8.00 -7.67 -6.08
CA TRP A 20 -7.44 -6.35 -5.85
C TRP A 20 -6.04 -6.43 -5.23
N SER A 21 -5.82 -7.29 -4.24
CA SER A 21 -4.54 -7.44 -3.54
C SER A 21 -3.45 -7.99 -4.47
N ILE A 22 -3.78 -8.95 -5.35
CA ILE A 22 -2.86 -9.45 -6.38
C ILE A 22 -2.45 -8.33 -7.33
N LYS A 23 -3.40 -7.52 -7.81
CA LYS A 23 -3.11 -6.37 -8.67
C LYS A 23 -2.25 -5.33 -7.94
N MET A 24 -2.55 -5.06 -6.67
CA MET A 24 -1.81 -4.12 -5.84
C MET A 24 -0.36 -4.56 -5.63
N GLN A 25 -0.14 -5.85 -5.35
CA GLN A 25 1.18 -6.43 -5.23
C GLN A 25 1.98 -6.29 -6.53
N ALA A 26 1.35 -6.52 -7.69
CA ALA A 26 1.99 -6.31 -8.99
C ALA A 26 2.37 -4.83 -9.20
N LEU A 27 1.49 -3.89 -8.86
CA LEU A 27 1.78 -2.46 -8.94
C LEU A 27 2.96 -2.07 -8.05
N LEU A 28 2.97 -2.49 -6.79
CA LEU A 28 4.07 -2.19 -5.86
C LEU A 28 5.39 -2.82 -6.35
N THR A 29 5.34 -4.03 -6.90
CA THR A 29 6.52 -4.70 -7.49
C THR A 29 7.08 -3.91 -8.68
N THR A 30 6.23 -3.48 -9.61
CA THR A 30 6.67 -2.67 -10.76
C THR A 30 7.24 -1.30 -10.36
N GLN A 31 6.87 -0.77 -9.19
CA GLN A 31 7.42 0.47 -8.64
C GLN A 31 8.67 0.26 -7.77
N GLY A 32 9.18 -0.97 -7.66
CA GLY A 32 10.34 -1.30 -6.83
C GLY A 32 10.05 -1.31 -5.32
N LEU A 33 8.78 -1.43 -4.94
CA LEU A 33 8.29 -1.37 -3.56
C LEU A 33 7.92 -2.75 -3.00
N ALA A 34 8.20 -3.84 -3.72
CA ALA A 34 7.86 -5.21 -3.28
C ALA A 34 8.36 -5.50 -1.87
N LYS A 35 9.60 -5.09 -1.55
CA LYS A 35 10.21 -5.34 -0.24
C LYS A 35 9.54 -4.59 0.92
N ALA A 36 8.72 -3.58 0.65
CA ALA A 36 7.94 -2.92 1.69
C ALA A 36 6.77 -3.78 2.18
N LEU A 37 6.44 -4.86 1.47
CA LEU A 37 5.39 -5.82 1.86
C LEU A 37 5.87 -6.90 2.82
N ASP A 38 7.18 -7.16 2.87
CA ASP A 38 7.78 -8.23 3.70
C ASP A 38 7.81 -7.85 5.21
N GLY A 39 7.33 -6.65 5.56
CA GLY A 39 7.35 -6.15 6.94
C GLY A 39 8.68 -5.50 7.32
N GLU A 40 8.69 -4.81 8.46
CA GLU A 40 9.85 -4.04 8.90
C GLU A 40 11.05 -4.93 9.25
N ASP A 41 10.78 -6.14 9.74
CA ASP A 41 11.76 -7.11 10.24
C ASP A 41 12.48 -7.89 9.13
N GLU A 42 11.88 -8.04 7.95
CA GLU A 42 12.46 -8.82 6.83
C GLU A 42 13.29 -7.97 5.85
N LEU A 43 13.24 -6.64 5.98
CA LEU A 43 14.02 -5.73 5.17
C LEU A 43 15.50 -5.74 5.60
N PRO A 44 16.49 -5.92 4.68
CA PRO A 44 17.88 -6.09 5.05
C PRO A 44 18.36 -4.96 5.97
N ILE A 45 18.99 -5.27 7.10
CA ILE A 45 19.55 -4.28 8.06
C ILE A 45 20.48 -3.27 7.35
N ILE A 46 21.06 -3.68 6.23
CA ILE A 46 21.95 -2.89 5.37
C ILE A 46 21.22 -1.68 4.71
N VAL A 47 19.89 -1.73 4.56
CA VAL A 47 19.12 -0.57 4.10
C VAL A 47 19.07 0.46 5.24
N LYS A 48 19.62 1.65 5.01
CA LYS A 48 19.58 2.77 5.97
C LYS A 48 18.16 2.94 6.50
N ALA A 49 18.01 3.10 7.82
CA ALA A 49 16.69 3.26 8.47
C ALA A 49 15.81 4.32 7.78
N PHE A 50 16.41 5.42 7.32
CA PHE A 50 15.72 6.46 6.55
C PHE A 50 15.14 5.96 5.21
N GLU A 51 15.90 5.18 4.44
CA GLU A 51 15.44 4.62 3.17
C GLU A 51 14.35 3.56 3.37
N ARG A 52 14.41 2.83 4.50
CA ARG A 52 13.36 1.88 4.92
C ARG A 52 12.04 2.59 5.20
N VAL A 53 12.05 3.61 6.05
CA VAL A 53 10.86 4.42 6.37
C VAL A 53 10.26 5.00 5.10
N LYS A 54 11.10 5.58 4.23
CA LYS A 54 10.65 6.15 2.95
C LYS A 54 10.01 5.11 2.02
N LEU A 55 10.57 3.90 1.95
CA LEU A 55 10.00 2.79 1.18
C LEU A 55 8.61 2.39 1.71
N MET A 56 8.49 2.24 3.02
CA MET A 56 7.25 1.85 3.69
C MET A 56 6.18 2.94 3.55
N GLU A 57 6.51 4.20 3.79
CA GLU A 57 5.61 5.34 3.61
C GLU A 57 5.10 5.45 2.18
N LYS A 58 5.96 5.21 1.18
CA LYS A 58 5.57 5.24 -0.22
C LYS A 58 4.63 4.09 -0.57
N ALA A 59 4.92 2.86 -0.13
CA ALA A 59 4.04 1.72 -0.35
C ALA A 59 2.67 1.93 0.32
N LYS A 60 2.66 2.39 1.57
CA LYS A 60 1.44 2.76 2.30
C LYS A 60 0.63 3.83 1.57
N SER A 61 1.29 4.87 1.08
CA SER A 61 0.62 5.95 0.33
C SER A 61 -0.04 5.43 -0.94
N ILE A 62 0.61 4.54 -1.69
CA ILE A 62 0.04 3.93 -2.89
C ILE A 62 -1.18 3.08 -2.55
N ILE A 63 -1.11 2.27 -1.49
CA ILE A 63 -2.24 1.47 -1.03
C ILE A 63 -3.43 2.38 -0.71
N LEU A 64 -3.24 3.42 0.11
CA LEU A 64 -4.29 4.36 0.49
C LEU A 64 -4.90 5.09 -0.72
N LEU A 65 -4.08 5.51 -1.68
CA LEU A 65 -4.56 6.17 -2.91
C LEU A 65 -5.38 5.25 -3.83
N ASN A 66 -5.31 3.93 -3.62
CA ASN A 66 -6.09 2.92 -4.33
C ASN A 66 -7.28 2.39 -3.52
N LEU A 67 -7.67 3.10 -2.45
CA LEU A 67 -8.92 2.89 -1.73
C LEU A 67 -9.95 3.95 -2.14
N THR A 68 -11.23 3.65 -1.98
CA THR A 68 -12.29 4.68 -2.04
C THR A 68 -12.34 5.49 -0.76
N ASP A 69 -13.04 6.62 -0.82
CA ASP A 69 -13.13 7.54 0.31
C ASP A 69 -13.87 6.89 1.50
N GLU A 70 -14.88 6.05 1.22
CA GLU A 70 -15.61 5.30 2.25
C GLU A 70 -14.69 4.34 3.02
N VAL A 71 -13.88 3.56 2.30
CA VAL A 71 -12.93 2.63 2.94
C VAL A 71 -11.83 3.40 3.68
N LEU A 72 -11.42 4.57 3.18
CA LEU A 72 -10.44 5.41 3.89
C LEU A 72 -10.98 5.92 5.23
N ILE A 73 -12.28 6.25 5.31
CA ILE A 73 -12.93 6.64 6.56
C ILE A 73 -12.93 5.47 7.54
N GLU A 74 -13.32 4.27 7.11
CA GLU A 74 -13.28 3.07 7.95
C GLU A 74 -11.87 2.78 8.49
N VAL A 75 -10.84 2.90 7.64
CA VAL A 75 -9.44 2.72 8.04
C VAL A 75 -8.96 3.79 9.03
N ALA A 76 -9.50 5.00 8.97
CA ALA A 76 -9.19 6.06 9.94
C ALA A 76 -9.85 5.77 11.29
N GLU A 77 -11.13 5.39 11.28
CA GLU A 77 -11.90 5.05 12.48
C GLU A 77 -11.32 3.83 13.22
N GLU A 78 -10.88 2.80 12.48
CA GLU A 78 -10.23 1.62 13.08
C GLU A 78 -8.91 1.98 13.78
N LYS A 79 -8.10 2.85 13.17
CA LYS A 79 -6.84 3.30 13.80
C LYS A 79 -7.09 4.03 15.11
N ASP A 80 -8.10 4.89 15.14
CA ASP A 80 -8.49 5.61 16.35
C ASP A 80 -9.00 4.64 17.43
N ALA A 81 -9.70 3.57 17.05
CA ALA A 81 -10.17 2.54 17.98
C ALA A 81 -9.03 1.67 18.56
N THR A 82 -8.00 1.35 17.78
CA THR A 82 -6.79 0.64 18.28
C THR A 82 -5.85 1.50 19.12
N ALA A 83 -6.08 2.82 19.20
CA ALA A 83 -5.30 3.75 20.01
C ALA A 83 -5.87 3.96 21.43
N LEU A 84 -7.00 3.31 21.76
CA LEU A 84 -7.70 3.31 23.05
C LEU A 84 -7.41 2.03 23.84
#